data_AF-A0A1W9XHZ3-F1
#
_entry.id   AF-A0A1W9XHZ3-F1
#
_cell.length_a   1.000
_cell.length_b   1.000
_cell.length_c   1.000
_cell.angle_alpha   90.00
_cell.angle_beta   90.00
_cell.angle_gamma   90.00
#
_symmetry.space_group_name_H-M   'P 1'
#
loop_
_entity.id
_entity.type
_entity.pdbx_description
1 polymer ?
#
loop_
_entity_poly.entity_id
_entity_poly.type
_entity_poly.pdbx_seq_one_letter_code
_entity_poly.pdbx_strand_id
1 'polypeptide(L)'
;MTLQRPTIEKLFREHFKENKPIRGTDDQLKEFGKMIKQRIGGMKNVSIDDQPRRYYYSEKDKEKLLCEITVRDKSGSRYYYRSNNDFQLMISEIGELCIKHYSVKALVSDLDEIVSFLSACLGRVERQQALRSKRKKLRDFKSQAIIAQVRKIAKEDKFDFYTETDTVKLKLYIRLFENECVEIHIPFSKFQEIIPDLRSTISSLRELYGKGLKFKLKTASLYTRKGWITHDSLNE
;
A
#
# COMPACT_ATOMS: atom_id res chain seq x y z
N MET A 1 -2.42 2.60 -5.58
CA MET A 1 -2.37 1.18 -5.16
C MET A 1 -2.73 0.28 -6.33
N THR A 2 -2.13 -0.91 -6.43
CA THR A 2 -2.28 -1.82 -7.57
C THR A 2 -3.12 -3.04 -7.18
N LEU A 3 -4.13 -3.36 -7.98
CA LEU A 3 -4.90 -4.59 -7.86
C LEU A 3 -4.01 -5.80 -8.19
N GLN A 4 -4.19 -6.89 -7.45
CA GLN A 4 -3.44 -8.11 -7.69
C GLN A 4 -4.00 -8.84 -8.92
N ARG A 5 -3.14 -9.47 -9.71
CA ARG A 5 -3.53 -10.18 -10.94
C ARG A 5 -4.71 -11.15 -10.74
N PRO A 6 -4.76 -12.01 -9.69
CA PRO A 6 -5.92 -12.89 -9.47
C PRO A 6 -7.24 -12.14 -9.22
N THR A 7 -7.16 -10.92 -8.65
CA THR A 7 -8.34 -10.06 -8.48
C THR A 7 -8.82 -9.55 -9.83
N ILE A 8 -7.89 -9.14 -10.70
CA ILE A 8 -8.23 -8.65 -12.05
C ILE A 8 -8.80 -9.78 -12.90
N GLU A 9 -8.17 -10.95 -12.93
CA GLU A 9 -8.67 -12.14 -13.65
C GLU A 9 -10.08 -12.53 -13.19
N LYS A 10 -10.35 -12.45 -11.88
CA LYS A 10 -11.69 -12.67 -11.35
C LYS A 10 -12.69 -11.63 -11.86
N LEU A 11 -12.35 -10.34 -11.81
CA LEU A 11 -13.21 -9.27 -12.30
C LEU A 11 -13.48 -9.40 -13.81
N PHE A 12 -12.49 -9.80 -14.60
CA PHE A 12 -12.69 -10.07 -16.03
C PHE A 12 -13.75 -11.15 -16.25
N ARG A 13 -13.65 -12.29 -15.56
CA ARG A 13 -14.64 -13.38 -15.65
C ARG A 13 -16.04 -12.98 -15.16
N GLU A 14 -16.12 -12.10 -14.16
CA GLU A 14 -17.41 -11.65 -13.60
C GLU A 14 -18.14 -10.65 -14.50
N HIS A 15 -17.40 -9.84 -15.28
CA HIS A 15 -17.96 -8.70 -16.00
C HIS A 15 -17.99 -8.85 -17.52
N PHE A 16 -17.21 -9.75 -18.12
CA PHE A 16 -17.23 -9.98 -19.57
C PHE A 16 -17.67 -11.41 -19.86
N LYS A 17 -18.84 -11.56 -20.48
CA LYS A 17 -19.43 -12.88 -20.79
C LYS A 17 -19.12 -13.36 -22.20
N GLU A 18 -18.62 -12.47 -23.07
CA GLU A 18 -18.18 -12.76 -24.43
C GLU A 18 -19.25 -13.38 -25.36
N ASN A 19 -20.54 -13.21 -25.03
CA ASN A 19 -21.63 -13.87 -25.75
C ASN A 19 -21.82 -13.33 -27.18
N LYS A 20 -21.64 -12.01 -27.37
CA LYS A 20 -21.80 -11.32 -28.67
C LYS A 20 -20.80 -10.17 -28.77
N PRO A 21 -19.51 -10.46 -29.04
CA PRO A 21 -18.48 -9.43 -29.16
C PRO A 21 -18.87 -8.34 -30.16
N ILE A 22 -18.59 -7.09 -29.82
CA ILE A 22 -18.79 -5.95 -30.72
C ILE A 22 -17.79 -6.09 -31.87
N ARG A 23 -18.32 -6.19 -33.09
CA ARG A 23 -17.56 -6.25 -34.34
C ARG A 23 -17.90 -5.04 -35.20
N GLY A 24 -16.94 -4.58 -35.99
CA GLY A 24 -17.16 -3.49 -36.92
C GLY A 24 -15.93 -3.19 -37.76
N THR A 25 -16.10 -2.28 -38.70
CA THR A 25 -14.96 -1.62 -39.36
C THR A 25 -14.14 -0.82 -38.36
N ASP A 26 -12.88 -0.55 -38.69
CA ASP A 26 -11.99 0.25 -37.83
C ASP A 26 -12.60 1.60 -37.47
N ASP A 27 -13.31 2.24 -38.39
CA ASP A 27 -13.95 3.54 -38.15
C ASP A 27 -15.13 3.43 -37.17
N GLN A 28 -15.95 2.38 -37.29
CA GLN A 28 -17.02 2.09 -36.34
C GLN A 28 -16.44 1.83 -34.93
N LEU A 29 -15.38 1.02 -34.84
CA LEU A 29 -14.75 0.70 -33.56
C LEU A 29 -14.03 1.91 -32.94
N LYS A 30 -13.44 2.79 -33.75
CA LYS A 30 -12.91 4.08 -33.29
C LYS A 30 -14.02 4.97 -32.73
N GLU A 31 -15.19 5.01 -33.36
CA GLU A 31 -16.33 5.76 -32.85
C GLU A 31 -16.84 5.18 -31.53
N PHE A 32 -16.91 3.85 -31.41
CA PHE A 32 -17.15 3.18 -30.12
C PHE A 32 -16.14 3.59 -29.05
N GLY A 33 -14.86 3.67 -29.41
CA GLY A 33 -13.81 4.19 -28.53
C GLY A 33 -14.14 5.59 -28.01
N LYS A 34 -14.61 6.52 -28.86
CA LYS A 34 -15.03 7.86 -28.44
C LYS A 34 -16.25 7.83 -27.50
N MET A 35 -17.24 7.00 -27.79
CA MET A 35 -18.42 6.85 -26.92
C MET A 35 -18.04 6.34 -25.53
N ILE A 36 -17.13 5.36 -25.45
CA ILE A 36 -16.60 4.87 -24.18
C ILE A 36 -15.92 6.00 -23.41
N LYS A 37 -15.09 6.80 -24.11
CA LYS A 37 -14.40 7.94 -23.49
C LYS A 37 -15.37 8.93 -22.86
N GLN A 38 -16.41 9.29 -23.59
CA GLN A 38 -17.46 10.18 -23.08
C GLN A 38 -18.15 9.57 -21.86
N ARG A 39 -18.49 8.28 -21.91
CA ARG A 39 -19.23 7.61 -20.84
C ARG A 39 -18.41 7.45 -19.56
N ILE A 40 -17.12 7.17 -19.67
CA ILE A 40 -16.24 7.00 -18.50
C ILE A 40 -15.59 8.31 -18.04
N GLY A 41 -15.65 9.38 -18.84
CA GLY A 41 -15.04 10.69 -18.51
C GLY A 41 -15.58 11.33 -17.22
N GLY A 42 -16.80 10.97 -16.80
CA GLY A 42 -17.37 11.40 -15.52
C GLY A 42 -16.97 10.54 -14.32
N MET A 43 -16.26 9.43 -14.51
CA MET A 43 -15.93 8.50 -13.43
C MET A 43 -14.77 9.04 -12.59
N LYS A 44 -15.05 9.29 -11.30
CA LYS A 44 -14.03 9.75 -10.35
C LYS A 44 -12.89 8.74 -10.22
N ASN A 45 -11.65 9.23 -10.30
CA ASN A 45 -10.41 8.43 -10.25
C ASN A 45 -10.22 7.45 -11.41
N VAL A 46 -10.94 7.62 -12.52
CA VAL A 46 -10.60 6.99 -13.79
C VAL A 46 -9.96 8.05 -14.66
N SER A 47 -8.83 7.73 -15.28
CA SER A 47 -8.23 8.59 -16.31
C SER A 47 -8.11 7.83 -17.60
N ILE A 48 -8.31 8.55 -18.70
CA ILE A 48 -8.11 8.04 -20.04
C ILE A 48 -6.86 8.70 -20.60
N ASP A 49 -6.00 7.91 -21.20
CA ASP A 49 -4.88 8.41 -21.99
C ASP A 49 -5.13 8.10 -23.48
N ASP A 50 -5.18 9.17 -24.28
CA ASP A 50 -5.29 9.13 -25.74
C ASP A 50 -3.91 8.95 -26.41
N GLN A 51 -2.85 9.24 -25.67
CA GLN A 51 -1.46 8.99 -26.04
C GLN A 51 -0.85 8.01 -25.03
N PRO A 52 -1.39 6.76 -24.98
CA PRO A 52 -0.89 5.73 -24.09
C PRO A 52 0.61 5.57 -24.30
N ARG A 53 1.34 5.04 -23.31
CA ARG A 53 2.81 4.94 -23.35
C ARG A 53 3.29 4.06 -24.50
N ARG A 54 3.35 4.63 -25.71
CA ARG A 54 3.53 3.90 -26.98
C ARG A 54 4.86 3.18 -27.05
N TYR A 55 5.84 3.62 -26.26
CA TYR A 55 7.19 3.05 -26.26
C TYR A 55 7.24 1.54 -25.98
N TYR A 56 6.27 0.98 -25.26
CA TYR A 56 6.25 -0.44 -24.89
C TYR A 56 5.39 -1.33 -25.81
N TYR A 57 4.77 -0.78 -26.86
CA TYR A 57 3.93 -1.55 -27.78
C TYR A 57 4.63 -1.79 -29.11
N SER A 58 4.34 -2.95 -29.72
CA SER A 58 4.68 -3.18 -31.12
C SER A 58 3.92 -2.19 -32.02
N GLU A 59 4.44 -1.85 -33.21
CA GLU A 59 3.73 -0.95 -34.15
C GLU A 59 2.32 -1.47 -34.46
N LYS A 60 2.19 -2.79 -34.63
CA LYS A 60 0.90 -3.47 -34.87
C LYS A 60 -0.10 -3.28 -33.71
N ASP A 61 0.36 -3.27 -32.46
CA ASP A 61 -0.51 -3.04 -31.31
C ASP A 61 -0.91 -1.56 -31.17
N LYS A 62 -0.03 -0.63 -31.58
CA LYS A 62 -0.32 0.82 -31.53
C LYS A 62 -1.48 1.20 -32.43
N GLU A 63 -1.55 0.62 -33.63
CA GLU A 63 -2.63 0.89 -34.59
C GLU A 63 -4.00 0.40 -34.10
N LYS A 64 -4.00 -0.64 -33.27
CA LYS A 64 -5.22 -1.27 -32.73
C LYS A 64 -5.69 -0.66 -31.42
N LEU A 65 -4.86 0.13 -30.76
CA LEU A 65 -5.14 0.68 -29.44
C LEU A 65 -6.06 1.91 -29.55
N LEU A 66 -7.26 1.82 -28.98
CA LEU A 66 -8.25 2.90 -29.00
C LEU A 66 -8.01 3.90 -27.85
N CYS A 67 -7.70 3.38 -26.66
CA CYS A 67 -7.28 4.15 -25.49
C CYS A 67 -6.72 3.27 -24.38
N GLU A 68 -6.01 3.90 -23.46
CA GLU A 68 -5.63 3.31 -22.17
C GLU A 68 -6.47 3.94 -21.05
N ILE A 69 -7.00 3.09 -20.17
CA ILE A 69 -7.88 3.46 -19.07
C ILE A 69 -7.16 3.09 -17.77
N THR A 70 -6.89 4.07 -16.93
CA THR A 70 -6.23 3.87 -15.63
C THR A 70 -7.22 4.08 -14.49
N VAL A 71 -7.33 3.09 -13.61
CA VAL A 71 -8.06 3.22 -12.34
C VAL A 71 -7.10 3.66 -11.22
N ARG A 72 -7.19 4.93 -10.85
CA ARG A 72 -6.31 5.57 -9.86
C ARG A 72 -6.80 5.36 -8.43
N ASP A 73 -5.84 5.42 -7.51
CA ASP A 73 -6.08 5.50 -6.08
C ASP A 73 -6.20 6.97 -5.66
N LYS A 74 -7.11 7.28 -4.74
CA LYS A 74 -7.35 8.64 -4.20
C LYS A 74 -6.10 9.25 -3.54
N SER A 75 -5.13 8.44 -3.13
CA SER A 75 -3.91 8.90 -2.48
C SER A 75 -2.96 9.70 -3.38
N GLY A 76 -3.24 9.82 -4.68
CA GLY A 76 -2.69 10.90 -5.53
C GLY A 76 -1.16 11.00 -5.57
N SER A 77 -0.44 9.91 -5.30
CA SER A 77 1.03 9.96 -5.30
C SER A 77 1.51 10.23 -6.73
N ARG A 78 1.93 11.47 -6.99
CA ARG A 78 2.46 11.97 -8.26
C ARG A 78 3.65 11.20 -8.84
N TYR A 79 4.24 10.26 -8.08
CA TYR A 79 5.51 9.61 -8.39
C TYR A 79 5.42 8.11 -8.68
N TYR A 80 4.23 7.50 -8.77
CA TYR A 80 4.13 6.07 -9.05
C TYR A 80 3.79 5.76 -10.51
N TYR A 81 4.83 5.66 -11.34
CA TYR A 81 4.78 5.10 -12.69
C TYR A 81 4.36 3.60 -12.75
N ARG A 82 4.04 2.98 -11.61
CA ARG A 82 3.78 1.53 -11.39
C ARG A 82 2.44 1.21 -10.73
N SER A 83 1.49 2.14 -10.65
CA SER A 83 0.13 1.80 -10.19
C SER A 83 -0.68 1.17 -11.33
N ASN A 84 -0.34 -0.07 -11.64
CA ASN A 84 -0.76 -0.85 -12.81
C ASN A 84 -2.24 -1.27 -12.80
N ASN A 85 -3.20 -0.37 -12.59
CA ASN A 85 -4.60 -0.67 -12.92
C ASN A 85 -4.91 -0.09 -14.30
N ASP A 86 -4.02 -0.35 -15.25
CA ASP A 86 -4.09 0.16 -16.62
C ASP A 86 -4.72 -0.92 -17.49
N PHE A 87 -5.76 -0.53 -18.22
CA PHE A 87 -6.56 -1.38 -19.08
C PHE A 87 -6.52 -0.80 -20.48
N GLN A 88 -6.15 -1.62 -21.45
CA GLN A 88 -6.10 -1.25 -22.85
C GLN A 88 -7.43 -1.61 -23.49
N LEU A 89 -8.08 -0.63 -24.12
CA LEU A 89 -9.18 -0.90 -25.02
C LEU A 89 -8.62 -0.95 -26.44
N MET A 90 -8.76 -2.08 -27.12
CA MET A 90 -8.13 -2.29 -28.42
C MET A 90 -8.99 -3.15 -29.34
N ILE A 91 -8.65 -3.12 -30.63
CA ILE A 91 -9.24 -3.98 -31.66
C ILE A 91 -8.44 -5.29 -31.72
N SER A 92 -9.12 -6.42 -31.72
CA SER A 92 -8.51 -7.74 -31.80
C SER A 92 -7.95 -8.03 -33.21
N GLU A 93 -7.34 -9.20 -33.41
CA GLU A 93 -6.87 -9.59 -34.75
C GLU A 93 -7.98 -9.88 -35.74
N ILE A 94 -9.19 -10.17 -35.24
CA ILE A 94 -10.36 -10.52 -36.03
C ILE A 94 -11.39 -9.38 -36.07
N GLY A 95 -10.98 -8.15 -35.75
CA GLY A 95 -11.85 -6.96 -35.84
C GLY A 95 -12.91 -6.87 -34.74
N GLU A 96 -12.62 -7.40 -33.55
CA GLU A 96 -13.53 -7.34 -32.40
C GLU A 96 -13.00 -6.41 -31.31
N LEU A 97 -13.89 -5.72 -30.61
CA LEU A 97 -13.50 -4.91 -29.46
C LEU A 97 -13.09 -5.79 -28.29
N CYS A 98 -11.91 -5.52 -27.72
CA CYS A 98 -11.43 -6.20 -26.53
C CYS A 98 -10.83 -5.23 -25.51
N ILE A 99 -10.90 -5.63 -24.25
CA ILE A 99 -10.20 -4.97 -23.16
C ILE A 99 -9.10 -5.90 -22.65
N LYS A 100 -7.93 -5.34 -22.33
CA LYS A 100 -6.73 -6.10 -21.99
C LYS A 100 -6.01 -5.51 -20.78
N HIS A 101 -5.47 -6.40 -19.96
CA HIS A 101 -4.57 -6.09 -18.86
C HIS A 101 -3.45 -7.13 -18.80
N TYR A 102 -2.23 -6.73 -19.21
CA TYR A 102 -1.11 -7.66 -19.42
C TYR A 102 -1.50 -8.87 -20.28
N SER A 103 -1.50 -10.07 -19.70
CA SER A 103 -1.85 -11.33 -20.36
C SER A 103 -3.34 -11.65 -20.31
N VAL A 104 -4.13 -10.89 -19.55
CA VAL A 104 -5.57 -11.09 -19.41
C VAL A 104 -6.27 -10.26 -20.47
N LYS A 105 -7.18 -10.87 -21.24
CA LYS A 105 -8.00 -10.20 -22.24
C LYS A 105 -9.43 -10.69 -22.13
N ALA A 106 -10.38 -9.85 -22.48
CA ALA A 106 -11.75 -10.26 -22.71
C ALA A 106 -12.36 -9.51 -23.89
N LEU A 107 -13.26 -10.19 -24.59
CA LEU A 107 -14.07 -9.59 -25.64
C LEU A 107 -15.21 -8.77 -25.02
N VAL A 108 -15.45 -7.59 -25.59
CA VAL A 108 -16.49 -6.68 -25.10
C VAL A 108 -17.75 -6.89 -25.94
N SER A 109 -18.84 -7.26 -25.28
CA SER A 109 -20.15 -7.43 -25.93
C SER A 109 -21.04 -6.20 -25.78
N ASP A 110 -20.82 -5.40 -24.74
CA ASP A 110 -21.57 -4.18 -24.45
C ASP A 110 -20.66 -3.14 -23.77
N LEU A 111 -20.92 -1.86 -24.05
CA LEU A 111 -20.26 -0.74 -23.38
C LEU A 111 -20.51 -0.76 -21.86
N ASP A 112 -21.69 -1.23 -21.45
CA ASP A 112 -22.04 -1.33 -20.03
C ASP A 112 -21.18 -2.35 -19.27
N GLU A 113 -20.64 -3.37 -19.96
CA GLU A 113 -19.67 -4.32 -19.36
C GLU A 113 -18.40 -3.57 -18.91
N ILE A 114 -17.89 -2.65 -19.74
CA ILE A 114 -16.69 -1.84 -19.42
C ILE A 114 -16.99 -0.92 -18.23
N VAL A 115 -18.12 -0.20 -18.25
CA VAL A 115 -18.48 0.71 -17.16
C VAL A 115 -18.66 -0.05 -15.84
N SER A 116 -19.34 -1.19 -15.88
CA SER A 116 -19.52 -2.06 -14.71
C SER A 116 -18.18 -2.61 -14.20
N PHE A 117 -17.31 -3.05 -15.10
CA PHE A 117 -15.98 -3.57 -14.76
C PHE A 117 -15.11 -2.49 -14.08
N LEU A 118 -15.05 -1.28 -14.65
CA LEU A 118 -14.29 -0.17 -14.08
C LEU A 118 -14.84 0.25 -12.71
N SER A 119 -16.16 0.26 -12.55
CA SER A 119 -16.82 0.53 -11.27
C SER A 119 -16.45 -0.51 -10.21
N ALA A 120 -16.40 -1.79 -10.58
CA ALA A 120 -15.97 -2.86 -9.69
C ALA A 120 -14.47 -2.73 -9.33
N CYS A 121 -13.61 -2.42 -10.30
CA CYS A 121 -12.19 -2.11 -10.05
C CYS A 121 -12.03 -0.97 -9.05
N LEU A 122 -12.73 0.14 -9.24
CA LEU A 122 -12.74 1.27 -8.30
C LEU A 122 -13.16 0.83 -6.90
N GLY A 123 -14.28 0.12 -6.76
CA GLY A 123 -14.77 -0.36 -5.46
C GLY A 123 -13.75 -1.26 -4.74
N ARG A 124 -12.99 -2.08 -5.49
CA ARG A 124 -11.91 -2.90 -4.92
C ARG A 124 -10.73 -2.04 -4.44
N VAL A 125 -10.31 -1.05 -5.23
CA VAL A 125 -9.25 -0.12 -4.85
C VAL A 125 -9.65 0.66 -3.59
N GLU A 126 -10.86 1.21 -3.55
CA GLU A 126 -11.34 1.97 -2.40
C GLU A 126 -11.43 1.10 -1.13
N ARG A 127 -11.94 -0.13 -1.23
CA ARG A 127 -12.00 -1.06 -0.10
C ARG A 127 -10.61 -1.39 0.44
N GLN A 128 -9.65 -1.66 -0.43
CA GLN A 128 -8.27 -1.93 0.00
C GLN A 128 -7.64 -0.71 0.68
N GLN A 129 -7.94 0.51 0.21
CA GLN A 129 -7.43 1.75 0.79
C GLN A 129 -8.02 2.00 2.17
N ALA A 130 -9.33 1.79 2.32
CA ALA A 130 -10.02 1.88 3.60
C ALA A 130 -9.43 0.88 4.62
N LEU A 131 -9.20 -0.37 4.20
CA LEU A 131 -8.57 -1.38 5.06
C LEU A 131 -7.14 -1.00 5.47
N ARG A 132 -6.31 -0.49 4.54
CA ARG A 132 -4.97 -0.01 4.87
C ARG A 132 -5.00 1.15 5.86
N SER A 133 -5.90 2.10 5.66
CA SER A 133 -6.07 3.26 6.54
C SER A 133 -6.53 2.84 7.94
N LYS A 134 -7.49 1.90 8.03
CA LYS A 134 -7.93 1.31 9.30
C LYS A 134 -6.77 0.61 10.02
N ARG A 135 -6.00 -0.22 9.31
CA ARG A 135 -4.82 -0.92 9.87
C ARG A 135 -3.75 0.07 10.34
N LYS A 136 -3.49 1.13 9.57
CA LYS A 136 -2.57 2.21 9.96
C LYS A 136 -3.04 2.89 11.25
N LYS A 137 -4.28 3.36 11.32
CA LYS A 137 -4.84 4.00 12.53
C LYS A 137 -4.75 3.09 13.75
N LEU A 138 -5.13 1.82 13.62
CA LEU A 138 -5.04 0.85 14.70
C LEU A 138 -3.60 0.67 15.19
N ARG A 139 -2.64 0.60 14.26
CA ARG A 139 -1.22 0.50 14.59
C ARG A 139 -0.74 1.77 15.30
N ASP A 140 -1.07 2.94 14.77
CA ASP A 140 -0.63 4.22 15.34
C ASP A 140 -1.17 4.37 16.77
N PHE A 141 -2.42 3.96 17.02
CA PHE A 141 -3.01 3.91 18.37
C PHE A 141 -2.26 2.93 19.29
N LYS A 142 -1.96 1.72 18.79
CA LYS A 142 -1.17 0.74 19.56
C LYS A 142 0.20 1.30 19.91
N SER A 143 0.95 1.82 18.93
CA SER A 143 2.26 2.44 19.14
C SER A 143 2.21 3.54 20.18
N GLN A 144 1.21 4.43 20.13
CA GLN A 144 1.03 5.49 21.12
C GLN A 144 0.81 4.94 22.54
N ALA A 145 0.00 3.89 22.69
CA ALA A 145 -0.21 3.23 23.98
C ALA A 145 1.09 2.60 24.52
N ILE A 146 1.88 1.95 23.66
CA ILE A 146 3.21 1.41 24.04
C ILE A 146 4.12 2.54 24.51
N ILE A 147 4.23 3.60 23.72
CA ILE A 147 5.12 4.73 24.00
C ILE A 147 4.70 5.43 25.30
N ALA A 148 3.40 5.62 25.56
CA ALA A 148 2.90 6.21 26.79
C ALA A 148 3.30 5.38 28.02
N GLN A 149 3.16 4.06 27.94
CA GLN A 149 3.58 3.16 29.01
C GLN A 149 5.10 3.18 29.22
N VAL A 150 5.88 3.15 28.14
CA VAL A 150 7.34 3.27 28.21
C VAL A 150 7.75 4.60 28.83
N ARG A 151 7.11 5.72 28.48
CA ARG A 151 7.35 7.03 29.10
C ARG A 151 7.12 7.00 30.60
N LYS A 152 6.03 6.38 31.05
CA LYS A 152 5.74 6.24 32.48
C LYS A 152 6.86 5.47 33.20
N ILE A 153 7.25 4.32 32.67
CA ILE A 153 8.34 3.50 33.24
C ILE A 153 9.68 4.26 33.19
N ALA A 154 9.97 4.95 32.08
CA ALA A 154 11.19 5.75 31.91
C ALA A 154 11.31 6.88 32.92
N LYS A 155 10.18 7.55 33.22
CA LYS A 155 10.11 8.59 34.25
C LYS A 155 10.35 8.02 35.65
N GLU A 156 9.67 6.93 35.99
CA GLU A 156 9.77 6.29 37.31
C GLU A 156 11.16 5.68 37.56
N ASP A 157 11.69 4.95 36.57
CA ASP A 157 12.92 4.18 36.69
C ASP A 157 14.16 4.92 36.16
N LYS A 158 14.00 6.19 35.73
CA LYS A 158 15.05 7.09 35.23
C LYS A 158 15.94 6.45 34.17
N PHE A 159 15.38 6.21 32.98
CA PHE A 159 16.14 5.75 31.81
C PHE A 159 15.74 6.47 30.54
N ASP A 160 16.71 6.57 29.62
CA ASP A 160 16.50 7.16 28.31
C ASP A 160 16.14 6.09 27.28
N PHE A 161 15.26 6.45 26.34
CA PHE A 161 14.82 5.51 25.32
C PHE A 161 14.57 6.18 23.96
N TYR A 162 14.50 5.33 22.93
CA TYR A 162 14.11 5.70 21.57
C TYR A 162 13.18 4.62 21.02
N THR A 163 12.24 4.98 20.14
CA THR A 163 11.32 4.00 19.53
C THR A 163 11.26 4.14 18.02
N GLU A 164 11.18 3.00 17.34
CA GLU A 164 10.94 2.93 15.90
C GLU A 164 9.78 1.98 15.64
N THR A 165 8.85 2.35 14.77
CA THR A 165 7.69 1.51 14.44
C THR A 165 7.83 0.97 13.02
N ASP A 166 7.62 -0.33 12.85
CA ASP A 166 7.44 -0.96 11.53
C ASP A 166 5.99 -1.44 11.33
N THR A 167 5.74 -2.33 10.37
CA THR A 167 4.38 -2.80 10.06
C THR A 167 3.83 -3.82 11.06
N VAL A 168 4.69 -4.47 11.86
CA VAL A 168 4.33 -5.61 12.73
C VAL A 168 4.70 -5.42 14.21
N LYS A 169 5.66 -4.54 14.51
CA LYS A 169 6.18 -4.32 15.87
C LYS A 169 6.62 -2.88 16.10
N LEU A 170 6.75 -2.56 17.40
CA LEU A 170 7.52 -1.43 17.89
C LEU A 170 8.91 -1.95 18.32
N LYS A 171 9.96 -1.27 17.88
CA LYS A 171 11.33 -1.46 18.36
C LYS A 171 11.58 -0.42 19.43
N LEU A 172 11.86 -0.88 20.64
CA LEU A 172 12.22 -0.05 21.79
C LEU A 172 13.72 -0.15 22.01
N TYR A 173 14.40 0.99 21.99
CA TYR A 173 15.82 1.09 22.27
C TYR A 173 16.00 1.73 23.65
N ILE A 174 16.70 1.06 24.56
CA ILE A 174 16.94 1.56 25.93
C ILE A 174 18.42 1.78 26.11
N ARG A 175 18.80 2.97 26.56
CA ARG A 175 20.20 3.30 26.83
C ARG A 175 20.66 2.63 28.13
N LEU A 176 21.75 1.88 28.06
CA LEU A 176 22.40 1.28 29.22
C LEU A 176 23.62 2.09 29.67
N PHE A 177 24.40 2.61 28.72
CA PHE A 177 25.57 3.46 28.93
C PHE A 177 25.74 4.41 27.74
N GLU A 178 26.63 5.41 27.84
CA GLU A 178 26.77 6.55 26.90
C GLU A 178 26.48 6.21 25.42
N ASN A 179 27.13 5.15 24.92
CA ASN A 179 27.04 4.70 23.53
C ASN A 179 26.46 3.29 23.35
N GLU A 180 25.83 2.70 24.36
CA GLU A 180 25.30 1.34 24.30
C GLU A 180 23.81 1.28 24.61
N CYS A 181 23.06 0.58 23.76
CA CYS A 181 21.63 0.35 23.97
C CYS A 181 21.21 -1.10 23.72
N VAL A 182 20.12 -1.49 24.37
CA VAL A 182 19.40 -2.74 24.10
C VAL A 182 18.22 -2.45 23.20
N GLU A 183 18.01 -3.30 22.20
CA GLU A 183 16.85 -3.26 21.31
C GLU A 183 15.85 -4.36 21.73
N ILE A 184 14.66 -3.95 22.16
CA ILE A 184 13.53 -4.82 22.50
C ILE A 184 12.50 -4.73 21.38
N HIS A 185 12.08 -5.88 20.85
CA HIS A 185 11.04 -5.96 19.83
C HIS A 185 9.70 -6.29 20.49
N ILE A 186 8.73 -5.40 20.34
CA ILE A 186 7.40 -5.55 20.94
C ILE A 186 6.36 -5.72 19.82
N PRO A 187 5.90 -6.95 19.54
CA PRO A 187 4.89 -7.21 18.53
C PRO A 187 3.56 -6.53 18.88
N PHE A 188 2.91 -5.88 17.92
CA PHE A 188 1.61 -5.23 18.16
C PHE A 188 0.49 -6.20 18.55
N SER A 189 0.64 -7.49 18.22
CA SER A 189 -0.31 -8.55 18.57
C SER A 189 -0.22 -8.97 20.03
N LYS A 190 0.96 -8.85 20.67
CA LYS A 190 1.22 -9.36 22.03
C LYS A 190 1.45 -8.26 23.06
N PHE A 191 1.25 -6.99 22.68
CA PHE A 191 1.59 -5.86 23.53
C PHE A 191 0.92 -5.92 24.90
N GLN A 192 -0.38 -6.22 24.98
CA GLN A 192 -1.11 -6.29 26.26
C GLN A 192 -0.55 -7.34 27.21
N GLU A 193 -0.04 -8.46 26.67
CA GLU A 193 0.58 -9.53 27.46
C GLU A 193 1.99 -9.14 27.95
N ILE A 194 2.75 -8.40 27.14
CA ILE A 194 4.17 -8.09 27.41
C ILE A 194 4.35 -6.86 28.31
N ILE A 195 3.37 -5.95 28.36
CA ILE A 195 3.48 -4.71 29.17
C ILE A 195 3.87 -4.96 30.63
N PRO A 196 3.21 -5.86 31.38
CA PRO A 196 3.50 -6.04 32.80
C PRO A 196 4.95 -6.47 33.03
N ASP A 197 5.46 -7.33 32.15
CA ASP A 197 6.82 -7.87 32.22
C ASP A 197 7.88 -6.91 31.67
N LEU A 198 7.47 -5.87 30.94
CA LEU A 198 8.41 -4.93 30.33
C LEU A 198 9.23 -4.22 31.41
N ARG A 199 8.60 -3.77 32.50
CA ARG A 199 9.31 -3.08 33.59
C ARG A 199 10.35 -3.97 34.25
N SER A 200 9.95 -5.18 34.67
CA SER A 200 10.85 -6.13 35.31
C SER A 200 12.01 -6.49 34.40
N THR A 201 11.74 -6.73 33.11
CA THR A 201 12.76 -7.01 32.10
C THR A 201 13.79 -5.88 31.99
N ILE A 202 13.34 -4.62 31.91
CA ILE A 202 14.24 -3.46 31.80
C ILE A 202 15.11 -3.31 33.05
N SER A 203 14.51 -3.44 34.23
CA SER A 203 15.22 -3.36 35.51
C SER A 203 16.28 -4.45 35.63
N SER A 204 15.92 -5.71 35.33
CA SER A 204 16.86 -6.83 35.37
C SER A 204 18.00 -6.67 34.35
N LEU A 205 17.73 -6.19 33.14
CA LEU A 205 18.77 -5.93 32.14
C LEU A 205 19.78 -4.88 32.62
N ARG A 206 19.30 -3.78 33.21
CA ARG A 206 20.19 -2.72 33.74
C ARG A 206 21.00 -3.22 34.93
N GLU A 207 20.38 -3.98 35.83
CA GLU A 207 21.06 -4.56 37.00
C GLU A 207 22.16 -5.53 36.57
N LEU A 208 21.85 -6.48 35.68
CA LEU A 208 22.82 -7.44 35.17
C LEU A 208 23.98 -6.76 34.45
N TYR A 209 23.68 -5.73 33.65
CA TYR A 209 24.71 -4.93 32.99
C TYR A 209 25.61 -4.21 34.01
N GLY A 210 25.03 -3.63 35.07
CA GLY A 210 25.76 -2.99 36.16
C GLY A 210 26.66 -3.95 36.95
N LYS A 211 26.30 -5.24 37.01
CA LYS A 211 27.13 -6.32 37.59
C LYS A 211 28.24 -6.82 36.65
N GLY A 212 28.41 -6.19 35.49
CA GLY A 212 29.47 -6.52 34.52
C GLY A 212 29.07 -7.53 33.44
N LEU A 213 27.80 -7.97 33.39
CA LEU A 213 27.34 -8.85 32.33
C LEU A 213 27.24 -8.06 31.00
N LYS A 214 27.97 -8.52 29.98
CA LYS A 214 27.95 -7.86 28.65
C LYS A 214 27.00 -8.60 27.72
N PHE A 215 26.07 -7.85 27.12
CA PHE A 215 25.15 -8.33 26.10
C PHE A 215 25.67 -7.95 24.71
N LYS A 216 25.10 -8.55 23.66
CA LYS A 216 25.30 -8.05 22.29
C LYS A 216 24.50 -6.75 22.12
N LEU A 217 25.14 -5.62 22.39
CA LEU A 217 24.51 -4.30 22.39
C LEU A 217 24.59 -3.64 21.02
N LYS A 218 23.67 -2.70 20.80
CA LYS A 218 23.69 -1.80 19.64
C LYS A 218 24.38 -0.50 20.03
N THR A 219 25.10 0.11 19.10
CA THR A 219 25.72 1.40 19.34
C THR A 219 24.64 2.50 19.32
N ALA A 220 24.44 3.17 20.44
CA ALA A 220 23.43 4.23 20.58
C ALA A 220 23.72 5.45 19.68
N SER A 221 25.01 5.71 19.37
CA SER A 221 25.45 6.80 18.49
C SER A 221 24.95 6.66 17.06
N LEU A 222 24.67 5.45 16.58
CA LEU A 222 24.03 5.24 15.26
C LEU A 222 22.60 5.78 15.20
N TYR A 223 22.03 6.12 16.37
CA TYR A 223 20.66 6.58 16.52
C TYR A 223 20.57 7.99 17.16
N THR A 224 21.68 8.71 17.35
CA THR A 224 21.70 10.05 17.98
C THR A 224 20.85 11.08 17.22
N ARG A 225 20.77 10.98 15.89
CA ARG A 225 19.88 11.83 15.07
C ARG A 225 18.40 11.44 15.13
N LYS A 226 18.03 10.35 15.82
CA LYS A 226 16.68 9.77 15.77
C LYS A 226 15.74 10.22 16.91
N GLY A 227 16.13 11.20 17.73
CA GLY A 227 15.24 11.77 18.74
C GLY A 227 15.07 10.87 19.96
N TRP A 228 16.18 10.64 20.69
CA TRP A 228 16.13 10.03 22.01
C TRP A 228 15.29 10.88 22.96
N ILE A 229 14.45 10.20 23.76
CA ILE A 229 13.67 10.81 24.83
C ILE A 229 14.47 10.59 26.11
N THR A 230 14.93 11.68 26.72
CA THR A 230 15.58 11.64 28.02
C THR A 230 14.52 11.59 29.10
N HIS A 231 14.77 10.85 30.17
CA HIS A 231 13.84 10.79 31.30
C HIS A 231 13.61 12.19 31.93
N ASP A 232 14.62 13.07 31.91
CA ASP A 232 14.49 14.45 32.39
C ASP A 232 13.47 15.26 31.57
N SER A 233 13.40 15.04 30.26
CA SER A 233 12.40 15.70 29.39
C SER A 233 10.95 15.27 29.65
N LEU A 234 10.72 14.30 30.55
CA LEU A 234 9.39 13.81 30.93
C LEU A 234 8.87 14.42 32.25
N ASN A 235 9.66 15.32 32.86
CA ASN A 235 9.34 15.98 34.13
C ASN A 235 8.70 17.37 33.95
N GLU A 236 8.64 17.88 32.73
CA GLU A 236 7.79 19.01 32.32
C GLU A 236 6.36 18.54 32.00
#